data_AF-A0A257NTU7-F1
#
_entry.id   AF-A0A257NTU7-F1
#
_cell.length_a   1.000
_cell.length_b   1.000
_cell.length_c   1.000
_cell.angle_alpha   90.00
_cell.angle_beta   90.00
_cell.angle_gamma   90.00
#
_symmetry.space_group_name_H-M   'P 1'
#
loop_
_entity.id
_entity.type
_entity.pdbx_description
1 polymer ?
#
loop_
_entity_poly.entity_id
_entity_poly.type
_entity_poly.pdbx_seq_one_letter_code
_entity_poly.pdbx_strand_id
1 'polypeptide(L)' 'ANGKGEFWLVPQEDYSPINQAAVLIKDSKHAAAAKSFMAFMKSPSAVKIIESYGYEIPK' A
#
# COMPACT_ATOMS: atom_id res chain seq x y z
N ALA A 1 -15.51 17.60 -22.67
CA ALA A 1 -16.40 17.73 -21.50
C ALA A 1 -15.52 18.20 -20.32
N ASN A 2 -15.53 19.51 -20.05
CA ASN A 2 -14.59 20.18 -19.13
C ASN A 2 -15.28 20.54 -17.81
N GLY A 3 -15.67 19.54 -17.03
CA GLY A 3 -16.12 19.73 -15.65
C GLY A 3 -15.11 19.07 -14.73
N LYS A 4 -14.24 19.85 -14.08
CA LYS A 4 -13.43 19.34 -12.97
C LYS A 4 -14.41 19.09 -11.82
N GLY A 5 -14.63 17.83 -11.47
CA GLY A 5 -15.44 17.50 -10.30
C GLY A 5 -14.83 18.13 -9.05
N GLU A 6 -15.68 18.53 -8.11
CA GLU A 6 -15.24 18.95 -6.79
C GLU A 6 -15.11 17.73 -5.90
N PHE A 7 -14.07 17.71 -5.07
CA PHE A 7 -13.88 16.71 -4.05
C PHE A 7 -13.44 17.38 -2.76
N TRP A 8 -13.70 16.71 -1.64
CA TRP A 8 -13.26 17.12 -0.32
C TRP A 8 -12.44 15.98 0.26
N LEU A 9 -11.21 16.27 0.68
CA LEU A 9 -10.36 15.33 1.39
C LEU A 9 -10.69 15.41 2.87
N VAL A 10 -11.13 14.29 3.46
CA VAL A 10 -11.43 14.22 4.89
C VAL A 10 -10.13 14.44 5.69
N PRO A 11 -10.10 15.37 6.65
CA PRO A 11 -8.97 15.54 7.56
C PRO A 11 -8.62 14.22 8.27
N GLN A 12 -7.32 13.95 8.47
CA GLN A 12 -6.86 12.67 9.04
C GLN A 12 -7.33 12.49 10.48
N GLU A 13 -7.49 13.57 11.24
CA GLU A 13 -7.98 13.58 12.61
C GLU A 13 -9.44 13.10 12.74
N ASP A 14 -10.21 13.10 11.65
CA ASP A 14 -11.62 12.73 11.65
C ASP A 14 -11.84 11.22 11.44
N TYR A 15 -10.78 10.43 11.22
CA TYR A 15 -10.86 8.98 11.05
C TYR A 15 -9.63 8.23 11.53
N SER A 16 -9.82 6.96 11.90
CA SER A 16 -8.69 6.07 12.18
C SER A 16 -7.92 5.77 10.89
N PRO A 17 -6.58 5.81 10.88
CA PRO A 17 -5.79 5.52 9.69
C PRO A 17 -6.18 4.20 9.02
N ILE A 18 -6.26 4.21 7.68
CA ILE A 18 -6.58 3.02 6.89
C ILE A 18 -5.30 2.20 6.71
N ASN A 19 -4.94 1.45 7.75
CA ASN A 19 -3.73 0.63 7.75
C ASN A 19 -3.90 -0.63 6.90
N GLN A 20 -3.05 -0.77 5.88
CA GLN A 20 -3.02 -1.95 5.02
C GLN A 20 -1.90 -2.90 5.45
N ALA A 21 -2.25 -4.15 5.72
CA ALA A 21 -1.30 -5.18 6.14
C ALA A 21 -1.17 -6.28 5.09
N ALA A 22 0.01 -6.92 5.05
CA ALA A 22 0.28 -8.09 4.23
C ALA A 22 0.79 -9.23 5.10
N VAL A 23 0.37 -10.46 4.79
CA VAL A 23 0.78 -11.68 5.50
C VAL A 23 1.20 -12.76 4.52
N LEU A 24 2.04 -13.69 4.98
CA LEU A 24 2.39 -14.88 4.24
C LEU A 24 1.52 -16.05 4.68
N ILE A 25 0.95 -16.77 3.70
CA ILE A 25 0.21 -18.00 3.98
C ILE A 25 1.18 -19.09 4.41
N LYS A 26 0.97 -19.63 5.62
CA LYS A 26 1.87 -20.58 6.28
C LYS A 26 2.19 -21.80 5.41
N ASP A 27 1.16 -22.42 4.84
CA ASP A 27 1.29 -23.68 4.08
C ASP A 27 1.39 -23.45 2.56
N SER A 28 2.00 -22.33 2.16
CA SER A 28 2.21 -22.04 0.74
C SER A 28 3.21 -23.02 0.11
N LYS A 29 2.82 -23.61 -1.04
CA LYS A 29 3.72 -24.40 -1.91
C LYS A 29 4.89 -23.57 -2.48
N HIS A 30 4.84 -22.24 -2.34
CA HIS A 30 5.82 -21.30 -2.86
C HIS A 30 6.44 -20.43 -1.75
N ALA A 31 6.67 -21.00 -0.57
CA ALA A 31 7.16 -20.27 0.61
C ALA A 31 8.42 -19.41 0.33
N ALA A 32 9.39 -19.93 -0.43
CA ALA A 32 10.59 -19.17 -0.78
C ALA A 32 10.28 -17.94 -1.65
N ALA A 33 9.51 -18.12 -2.73
CA ALA A 33 9.11 -17.02 -3.60
C ALA A 33 8.25 -15.98 -2.87
N ALA A 34 7.34 -16.42 -1.99
CA ALA A 34 6.51 -15.53 -1.20
C ALA A 34 7.33 -14.68 -0.22
N LYS A 35 8.37 -15.26 0.42
CA LYS A 35 9.32 -14.52 1.26
C LYS A 35 10.12 -13.50 0.45
N SER A 36 10.63 -13.89 -0.72
CA SER A 36 11.35 -12.98 -1.61
C SER A 36 10.46 -11.83 -2.09
N PHE A 37 9.20 -12.10 -2.41
CA PHE A 37 8.24 -11.07 -2.80
C PHE A 37 7.92 -10.12 -1.64
N MET A 38 7.71 -10.64 -0.42
CA MET A 38 7.53 -9.81 0.77
C MET A 38 8.74 -8.92 1.06
N ALA A 39 9.96 -9.40 0.80
CA ALA A 39 11.17 -8.59 0.88
C ALA A 39 11.19 -7.49 -0.21
N PHE A 40 10.81 -7.83 -1.44
CA PHE A 40 10.69 -6.87 -2.53
C PHE A 40 9.66 -5.77 -2.23
N MET A 41 8.49 -6.11 -1.68
CA MET A 41 7.45 -5.14 -1.31
C MET A 41 7.93 -4.06 -0.33
N LYS A 42 8.98 -4.34 0.45
CA LYS A 42 9.62 -3.39 1.39
C LYS A 42 10.80 -2.63 0.79
N SER A 43 11.16 -2.91 -0.46
CA SER A 43 12.29 -2.28 -1.13
C SER A 43 11.94 -0.85 -1.60
N PRO A 44 12.94 0.03 -1.80
CA PRO A 44 12.71 1.37 -2.33
C PRO A 44 11.96 1.39 -3.68
N SER A 45 12.21 0.38 -4.53
CA SER A 45 11.53 0.26 -5.83
C SER A 45 10.03 0.02 -5.68
N ALA A 46 9.63 -0.87 -4.78
CA ALA A 46 8.22 -1.15 -4.52
C ALA A 46 7.53 0.02 -3.80
N VAL A 47 8.21 0.63 -2.81
CA VAL A 47 7.73 1.84 -2.11
C VAL A 47 7.42 2.96 -3.10
N LYS A 48 8.31 3.22 -4.06
CA LYS A 48 8.10 4.25 -5.09
C LYS A 48 6.85 3.99 -5.94
N ILE A 49 6.54 2.73 -6.23
CA ILE A 49 5.30 2.36 -6.95
C ILE A 49 4.09 2.63 -6.05
N ILE A 50 4.11 2.18 -4.80
CA ILE A 50 3.03 2.36 -3.82
C ILE A 50 2.68 3.86 -3.69
N GLU A 51 3.69 4.71 -3.48
CA GLU A 51 3.54 6.16 -3.37
C GLU A 51 3.00 6.79 -4.66
N SER A 52 3.43 6.32 -5.84
CA SER A 52 2.96 6.85 -7.14
C SER A 52 1.46 6.65 -7.39
N TYR A 53 0.83 5.71 -6.69
CA TYR A 53 -0.61 5.45 -6.73
C TYR A 53 -1.39 6.13 -5.59
N GLY A 54 -0.73 6.94 -4.76
CA GLY A 54 -1.37 7.72 -3.69
C GLY A 54 -1.53 6.99 -2.36
N TYR A 55 -0.86 5.84 -2.18
CA TYR A 55 -0.77 5.17 -0.89
C TYR A 55 0.38 5.75 -0.07
N GLU A 56 0.24 5.72 1.24
CA GLU A 56 1.28 6.12 2.19
C GLU A 56 1.99 4.90 2.77
N ILE A 57 3.28 5.05 3.08
CA ILE A 57 4.05 4.08 3.86
C ILE A 57 4.01 4.50 5.33
N PRO A 58 3.73 3.58 6.27
CA PRO A 58 3.83 3.88 7.70
C PRO A 58 5.20 4.46 8.05
N LYS A 59 5.21 5.54 8.84
CA LYS A 59 6.43 6.15 9.37
C LYS A 59 7.01 5.33 10.53
#